data_AF-A0A4Q5RUH8-F1
#
_entry.id   AF-A0A4Q5RUH8-F1
#
_cell.length_a   1.000
_cell.length_b   1.000
_cell.length_c   1.000
_cell.angle_alpha   90.00
_cell.angle_beta   90.00
_cell.angle_gamma   90.00
#
_symmetry.space_group_name_H-M   'P 1'
#
loop_
_entity.id
_entity.type
_entity.pdbx_description
1 polymer ?
#
loop_
_entity_poly.entity_id
_entity_poly.type
_entity_poly.pdbx_seq_one_letter_code
_entity_poly.pdbx_strand_id
1 'polypeptide(L)' 'RELGARKVYLESNTKLEPAINLYYKLGFKKIAGAPSPYERCNIQMELEL' A
#
# COMPACT_ATOMS: atom_id res chain seq x y z
N ARG A 1 -10.71 -12.71 -4.12
CA ARG A 1 -11.62 -12.23 -5.20
C ARG A 1 -13.11 -12.50 -4.91
N GLU A 2 -13.47 -12.95 -3.72
CA GLU A 2 -14.86 -13.34 -3.37
C GLU A 2 -15.81 -12.14 -3.16
N LEU A 3 -15.26 -10.97 -2.83
CA LEU A 3 -16.04 -9.74 -2.62
C LEU A 3 -16.14 -8.84 -3.87
N GLY A 4 -15.66 -9.29 -5.04
CA GLY A 4 -15.69 -8.48 -6.27
C GLY A 4 -14.80 -7.22 -6.24
N ALA A 5 -13.90 -7.10 -5.26
CA ALA A 5 -12.96 -5.99 -5.16
C ALA A 5 -11.99 -5.99 -6.36
N ARG A 6 -11.83 -4.83 -7.00
CA ARG A 6 -10.94 -4.63 -8.16
C ARG A 6 -9.52 -4.22 -7.77
N LYS A 7 -9.38 -3.59 -6.60
CA LYS A 7 -8.11 -3.07 -6.08
C LYS A 7 -8.09 -3.20 -4.57
N VAL A 8 -6.90 -3.42 -4.01
CA VAL A 8 -6.59 -3.34 -2.58
C VAL A 8 -5.63 -2.20 -2.38
N TYR A 9 -5.91 -1.37 -1.38
CA TYR A 9 -5.10 -0.22 -1.04
C TYR A 9 -4.62 -0.34 0.40
N LEU A 10 -3.38 0.06 0.66
CA LEU A 10 -2.80 0.11 1.99
C LEU A 10 -1.95 1.37 2.18
N GLU A 11 -1.89 1.81 3.43
CA GLU A 11 -0.98 2.86 3.89
C GLU A 11 0.07 2.25 4.82
N SER A 12 1.31 2.70 4.70
CA SER A 12 2.41 2.21 5.53
C SER A 12 3.42 3.31 5.85
N ASN A 13 4.50 2.96 6.54
CA ASN A 13 5.60 3.85 6.86
C ASN A 13 6.87 3.42 6.13
N THR A 14 7.57 4.36 5.47
CA THR A 14 8.82 4.12 4.73
C THR A 14 9.94 3.55 5.60
N LYS A 15 9.91 3.75 6.91
CA LYS A 15 10.86 3.16 7.87
C LYS A 15 10.71 1.64 8.01
N LEU A 16 9.56 1.09 7.62
CA LEU A 16 9.28 -0.35 7.63
C LEU A 16 9.72 -1.00 6.31
N GLU A 17 10.96 -0.80 5.91
CA GLU A 17 11.56 -1.41 4.71
C GLU A 17 11.24 -2.91 4.52
N PRO A 18 11.31 -3.79 5.54
CA PRO A 18 10.96 -5.20 5.35
C PRO A 18 9.50 -5.41 4.94
N ALA A 19 8.57 -4.62 5.47
CA ALA A 19 7.15 -4.69 5.11
C ALA A 19 6.92 -4.20 3.68
N ILE A 20 7.57 -3.10 3.29
CA ILE A 20 7.46 -2.54 1.94
C ILE A 20 8.01 -3.50 0.89
N ASN A 21 9.15 -4.13 1.17
CA ASN A 21 9.74 -5.14 0.29
C ASN A 21 8.82 -6.36 0.14
N LEU A 22 8.11 -6.76 1.21
CA LEU A 22 7.10 -7.79 1.13
C LEU A 22 5.94 -7.37 0.21
N TYR A 23 5.43 -6.15 0.35
CA TYR A 23 4.36 -5.64 -0.51
C TYR A 23 4.77 -5.59 -1.99
N TYR A 24 5.99 -5.13 -2.30
CA TYR A 24 6.50 -5.19 -3.68
C TYR A 24 6.55 -6.61 -4.23
N LYS A 25 7.01 -7.58 -3.43
CA LYS A 25 7.03 -9.01 -3.83
C LYS A 25 5.63 -9.57 -4.05
N LEU A 26 4.64 -9.08 -3.31
CA LEU A 26 3.23 -9.43 -3.47
C LEU A 26 2.55 -8.70 -4.66
N GLY A 27 3.29 -7.86 -5.39
CA GLY A 27 2.80 -7.15 -6.57
C GLY A 27 2.17 -5.78 -6.29
N PHE A 28 2.24 -5.30 -5.05
CA PHE A 28 1.80 -3.94 -4.73
C PHE A 28 2.72 -2.92 -5.40
N LYS A 29 2.14 -1.82 -5.84
CA LYS A 29 2.83 -0.70 -6.47
C LYS A 29 2.65 0.54 -5.61
N LYS A 30 3.71 1.32 -5.46
CA LYS A 30 3.64 2.62 -4.79
C LYS A 30 2.73 3.55 -5.58
N ILE A 31 1.82 4.21 -4.89
CA ILE A 31 1.00 5.28 -5.45
C ILE A 31 1.20 6.56 -4.66
N ALA A 32 0.94 7.69 -5.32
CA ALA A 32 0.82 8.99 -4.67
C ALA A 32 -0.67 9.34 -4.61
N GLY A 33 -1.30 8.98 -3.49
CA GLY A 33 -2.67 9.35 -3.17
C GLY A 33 -2.74 10.64 -2.34
N ALA A 34 -3.92 10.91 -1.79
CA ALA A 34 -4.12 12.04 -0.88
C ALA A 34 -3.28 11.85 0.39
N PRO A 35 -2.75 12.93 1.00
CA PRO A 35 -1.97 12.81 2.23
C PRO A 35 -2.80 12.11 3.31
N SER A 36 -2.21 11.08 3.93
CA SER A 36 -2.87 10.36 5.02
C SER A 36 -3.13 11.33 6.18
N PRO A 37 -4.29 11.27 6.86
CA PRO A 37 -4.54 12.05 8.07
C PRO A 37 -3.64 11.60 9.24
N TYR A 38 -2.94 10.47 9.09
CA TYR A 38 -2.00 9.96 10.09
C TYR A 38 -0.57 10.42 9.78
N GLU A 39 0.03 11.16 10.70
CA GLU A 39 1.42 11.66 10.60
C GLU A 39 2.46 10.55 10.40
N ARG A 40 2.13 9.32 10.84
CA ARG A 40 3.01 8.14 10.71
C ARG A 40 2.88 7.42 9.37
N CYS A 41 1.92 7.76 8.52
CA CYS A 41 1.74 7.14 7.22
C CYS A 41 2.31 8.06 6.14
N ASN A 42 3.38 7.60 5.48
CA ASN A 42 4.10 8.40 4.49
C ASN A 42 4.36 7.64 3.18
N ILE A 43 3.78 6.45 3.04
CA ILE A 43 3.75 5.71 1.77
C ILE A 43 2.40 5.03 1.61
N GLN A 44 1.95 4.98 0.37
CA GLN A 44 0.70 4.39 -0.04
C GLN A 44 0.99 3.40 -1.17
N MET A 45 0.34 2.25 -1.13
CA MET A 45 0.54 1.21 -2.13
C MET A 45 -0.79 0.56 -2.50
N GLU A 46 -0.92 0.17 -3.77
CA GLU A 46 -2.09 -0.55 -4.26
C GLU A 46 -1.72 -1.85 -4.97
N LEU A 47 -2.61 -2.83 -4.88
CA LEU A 47 -2.58 -4.08 -5.64
C LEU A 47 -3.86 -4.18 -6.46
N GLU A 48 -3.72 -4.36 -7.76
CA GLU A 48 -4.85 -4.70 -8.64
C GLU A 48 -5.15 -6.19 -8.49
N LEU A 49 -6.41 -6.53 -8.18
CA LEU A 49 -6.82 -7.89 -7.82
C LEU A 49 -7.23 -8.74 -9.02
#